data_AF-A0A958YBW3-F1
#
_entry.id   AF-A0A958YBW3-F1
#
_cell.length_a   1.000
_cell.length_b   1.000
_cell.length_c   1.000
_cell.angle_alpha   90.00
_cell.angle_beta   90.00
_cell.angle_gamma   90.00
#
_symmetry.space_group_name_H-M   'P 1'
#
loop_
_entity.id
_entity.type
_entity.pdbx_description
1 polymer ?
#
loop_
_entity_poly.entity_id
_entity_poly.type
_entity_poly.pdbx_seq_one_letter_code
_entity_poly.pdbx_strand_id
1 'polypeptide(L)'
;TVLANNFPQYDQALILVNSPYYGGSGGLFPFSSTESSASEIAIHELGHSFADLKDEYYPGDGLAAEAINMTQNNNPSTIKWKNWYGDNGIGAYAYGTSGTPATWYRPHQFCKMRYLGYPFCSVCTEGIIEKIHSLVSPIDSYSPVSSTVDNPTFPATFQLDLIETIPNTLQTTWTLNASNFASNVASVNIQDTDLTDGSNTLSAVITDGTSLLRVDNHETIHVYTVTWMIDYSLGIDEISSSSNQININFYPNPVEDIMTIKTENALNLNLTARLLSLDGKLIKTFNLVNEVSQEISIAEVSQGLYLLNFYEGTTQIASKKVVKN
;
A
#
# COMPACT_ATOMS: atom_id res chain seq x y z
N THR A 1 3.35 4.17 26.39
CA THR A 1 4.25 5.35 26.53
C THR A 1 3.38 6.59 26.71
N VAL A 2 3.92 7.75 27.09
CA VAL A 2 3.10 8.98 27.29
C VAL A 2 2.27 9.30 26.04
N LEU A 3 2.87 9.25 24.85
CA LEU A 3 2.16 9.48 23.59
C LEU A 3 1.04 8.46 23.35
N ALA A 4 1.36 7.16 23.34
CA ALA A 4 0.36 6.12 23.09
C ALA A 4 -0.80 6.12 24.10
N ASN A 5 -0.54 6.49 25.36
CA ASN A 5 -1.56 6.52 26.41
C ASN A 5 -2.54 7.70 26.27
N ASN A 6 -2.13 8.79 25.60
CA ASN A 6 -2.92 10.02 25.52
C ASN A 6 -3.40 10.34 24.10
N PHE A 7 -2.68 9.86 23.09
CA PHE A 7 -2.92 10.14 21.67
C PHE A 7 -2.75 8.87 20.84
N PRO A 8 -3.52 7.79 21.07
CA PRO A 8 -3.24 6.47 20.48
C PRO A 8 -3.28 6.42 18.93
N GLN A 9 -3.78 7.46 18.27
CA GLN A 9 -3.91 7.57 16.81
C GLN A 9 -2.85 8.50 16.20
N TYR A 10 -1.64 8.57 16.76
CA TYR A 10 -0.54 9.35 16.18
C TYR A 10 0.30 8.49 15.22
N ASP A 11 0.68 9.06 14.08
CA ASP A 11 1.64 8.45 13.15
C ASP A 11 3.04 9.05 13.34
N GLN A 12 3.11 10.37 13.52
CA GLN A 12 4.34 11.12 13.74
C GLN A 12 4.13 12.15 14.84
N ALA A 13 5.02 12.17 15.83
CA ALA A 13 5.05 13.22 16.84
C ALA A 13 6.24 14.15 16.59
N LEU A 14 6.08 15.45 16.83
CA LEU A 14 7.14 16.46 16.86
C LEU A 14 7.26 16.98 18.29
N ILE A 15 8.48 17.02 18.83
CA ILE A 15 8.71 17.48 20.20
C ILE A 15 9.27 18.91 20.18
N LEU A 16 8.49 19.85 20.72
CA LEU A 16 8.89 21.24 20.85
C LEU A 16 9.49 21.50 22.24
N VAL A 17 10.74 21.96 22.26
CA VAL A 17 11.44 22.35 23.47
C VAL A 17 11.28 23.85 23.66
N ASN A 18 10.58 24.26 24.72
CA ASN A 18 10.35 25.68 25.05
C ASN A 18 11.66 26.35 25.53
N SER A 19 12.52 26.70 24.58
CA SER A 19 13.84 27.28 24.76
C SER A 19 14.09 28.28 23.64
N PRO A 20 14.62 29.48 23.94
CA PRO A 20 14.98 30.46 22.92
C PRO A 20 16.34 30.17 22.27
N TYR A 21 17.06 29.14 22.73
CA TYR A 21 18.36 28.76 22.18
C TYR A 21 18.21 27.79 21.01
N TYR A 22 19.02 28.00 19.98
CA TYR A 22 19.06 27.15 18.78
C TYR A 22 19.33 25.68 19.15
N GLY A 23 18.44 24.79 18.73
CA GLY A 23 18.62 23.36 18.86
C GLY A 23 17.55 22.54 18.15
N GLY A 24 17.97 21.43 17.59
CA GLY A 24 17.12 20.43 16.97
C GLY A 24 17.83 19.08 16.97
N SER A 25 17.06 18.02 16.77
CA SER A 25 17.62 16.69 16.49
C SER A 25 16.56 15.79 15.88
N GLY A 26 16.95 15.04 14.87
CA GLY A 26 16.18 13.95 14.31
C GLY A 26 16.30 12.67 15.14
N GLY A 27 15.80 11.57 14.56
CA GLY A 27 15.76 10.24 15.17
C GLY A 27 14.34 9.71 15.25
N LEU A 28 13.99 8.96 16.30
CA LEU A 28 12.62 8.44 16.47
C LEU A 28 11.56 9.55 16.47
N PHE A 29 11.90 10.69 17.07
CA PHE A 29 11.08 11.90 17.03
C PHE A 29 11.97 13.06 16.60
N PRO A 30 11.49 13.96 15.74
CA PRO A 30 12.12 15.24 15.50
C PRO A 30 11.90 16.13 16.72
N PHE A 31 12.96 16.83 17.10
CA PHE A 31 12.97 17.84 18.16
C PHE A 31 13.29 19.20 17.55
N SER A 32 12.60 20.25 18.01
CA SER A 32 12.97 21.63 17.69
C SER A 32 12.83 22.50 18.93
N SER A 33 13.73 23.46 19.10
CA SER A 33 13.55 24.58 20.02
C SER A 33 12.44 25.53 19.55
N THR A 34 12.13 26.54 20.35
CA THR A 34 11.21 27.64 20.03
C THR A 34 11.96 28.91 19.63
N GLU A 35 13.18 28.80 19.11
CA GLU A 35 13.93 29.95 18.62
C GLU A 35 13.35 30.44 17.28
N SER A 36 13.87 31.55 16.75
CA SER A 36 13.30 32.21 15.57
C SER A 36 13.25 31.35 14.29
N SER A 37 14.10 30.33 14.17
CA SER A 37 14.16 29.44 13.00
C SER A 37 13.50 28.07 13.27
N ALA A 38 12.72 27.94 14.35
CA ALA A 38 12.17 26.66 14.82
C ALA A 38 11.39 25.89 13.74
N SER A 39 10.65 26.61 12.89
CA SER A 39 9.91 25.99 11.78
C SER A 39 10.85 25.32 10.77
N GLU A 40 11.97 25.96 10.46
CA GLU A 40 12.96 25.46 9.52
C GLU A 40 13.74 24.27 10.11
N ILE A 41 14.08 24.34 11.39
CA ILE A 41 14.69 23.22 12.13
C ILE A 41 13.71 22.04 12.15
N ALA A 42 12.46 22.25 12.58
CA ALA A 42 11.47 21.19 12.66
C ALA A 42 11.27 20.46 11.32
N ILE A 43 11.25 21.18 10.19
CA ILE A 43 11.15 20.57 8.85
C ILE A 43 12.41 19.76 8.50
N HIS A 44 13.60 20.28 8.81
CA HIS A 44 14.86 19.55 8.62
C HIS A 44 14.87 18.24 9.43
N GLU A 45 14.55 18.31 10.73
CA GLU A 45 14.53 17.14 11.59
C GLU A 45 13.44 16.14 11.22
N LEU A 46 12.30 16.63 10.71
CA LEU A 46 11.26 15.77 10.16
C LEU A 46 11.78 14.99 8.93
N GLY A 47 12.67 15.58 8.13
CA GLY A 47 13.35 14.87 7.04
C GLY A 47 14.08 13.61 7.51
N HIS A 48 14.78 13.69 8.65
CA HIS A 48 15.40 12.52 9.28
C HIS A 48 14.36 11.54 9.84
N SER A 49 13.44 12.04 10.68
CA SER A 49 12.54 11.17 11.45
C SER A 49 11.45 10.50 10.62
N PHE A 50 10.98 11.18 9.58
CA PHE A 50 9.94 10.66 8.70
C PHE A 50 10.54 9.83 7.56
N ALA A 51 11.48 10.40 6.81
CA ALA A 51 11.95 9.84 5.53
C ALA A 51 13.38 9.27 5.56
N ASP A 52 14.03 9.20 6.73
CA ASP A 52 15.41 8.73 6.90
C ASP A 52 16.44 9.41 5.97
N LEU A 53 16.21 10.68 5.67
CA LEU A 53 17.18 11.49 4.95
C LEU A 53 18.43 11.70 5.82
N LYS A 54 19.62 11.85 5.22
CA LYS A 54 20.87 12.16 5.94
C LYS A 54 21.23 13.63 5.80
N ASP A 55 22.06 14.12 6.71
CA ASP A 55 22.57 15.48 6.66
C ASP A 55 23.46 15.70 5.44
N GLU A 56 23.19 16.77 4.72
CA GLU A 56 23.94 17.19 3.55
C GLU A 56 25.11 18.16 3.88
N TYR A 57 25.39 18.40 5.18
CA TYR A 57 26.55 19.17 5.68
C TYR A 57 27.71 18.32 6.25
N TYR A 58 27.69 17.01 6.01
CA TYR A 58 28.57 15.97 6.55
C TYR A 58 28.38 15.75 8.05
N PRO A 59 27.74 14.64 8.45
CA PRO A 59 27.42 14.39 9.86
C PRO A 59 28.61 13.83 10.66
N GLY A 60 29.77 13.62 10.03
CA GLY A 60 30.93 12.95 10.63
C GLY A 60 31.00 11.46 10.28
N ASP A 61 32.20 10.89 10.38
CA ASP A 61 32.51 9.54 9.91
C ASP A 61 31.63 8.45 10.54
N GLY A 62 31.24 8.62 11.81
CA GLY A 62 30.40 7.64 12.52
C GLY A 62 28.91 7.68 12.16
N LEU A 63 28.47 8.71 11.44
CA LEU A 63 27.08 8.92 11.04
C LEU A 63 26.89 8.89 9.51
N ALA A 64 27.99 8.92 8.75
CA ALA A 64 27.96 8.75 7.30
C ALA A 64 27.48 7.34 6.93
N ALA A 65 26.42 7.26 6.13
CA ALA A 65 25.79 5.99 5.74
C ALA A 65 25.11 6.10 4.36
N GLU A 66 24.95 4.96 3.70
CA GLU A 66 24.20 4.87 2.45
C GLU A 66 22.72 5.17 2.69
N ALA A 67 22.20 6.17 1.99
CA ALA A 67 20.82 6.62 2.03
C ALA A 67 20.43 7.22 0.67
N ILE A 68 19.15 7.57 0.47
CA ILE A 68 18.71 8.13 -0.81
C ILE A 68 19.48 9.40 -1.20
N ASN A 69 19.86 10.24 -0.22
CA ASN A 69 20.58 11.49 -0.43
C ASN A 69 22.06 11.47 0.04
N MET A 70 22.62 10.28 0.32
CA MET A 70 24.03 10.13 0.72
C MET A 70 24.60 8.79 0.25
N THR A 71 25.74 8.81 -0.44
CA THR A 71 26.37 7.57 -0.93
C THR A 71 27.86 7.76 -1.18
N GLN A 72 28.62 6.66 -1.18
CA GLN A 72 30.02 6.64 -1.65
C GLN A 72 30.13 6.45 -3.16
N ASN A 73 29.05 6.03 -3.84
CA ASN A 73 29.03 5.88 -5.29
C ASN A 73 28.89 7.25 -5.98
N ASN A 74 29.85 7.63 -6.82
CA ASN A 74 29.81 8.87 -7.60
C ASN A 74 29.58 8.67 -9.10
N ASN A 75 29.36 7.43 -9.55
CA ASN A 75 29.16 7.14 -10.97
C ASN A 75 27.76 7.64 -11.39
N PRO A 76 27.66 8.60 -12.33
CA PRO A 76 26.38 9.17 -12.76
C PRO A 76 25.35 8.12 -13.24
N SER A 77 25.81 6.99 -13.78
CA SER A 77 24.93 5.95 -14.32
C SER A 77 24.38 4.98 -13.26
N THR A 78 24.99 4.91 -12.08
CA THR A 78 24.63 3.92 -11.04
C THR A 78 24.41 4.54 -9.67
N ILE A 79 24.66 5.84 -9.51
CA ILE A 79 24.35 6.58 -8.29
C ILE A 79 22.86 6.49 -7.98
N LYS A 80 22.50 6.52 -6.69
CA LYS A 80 21.11 6.30 -6.24
C LYS A 80 20.10 7.23 -6.90
N TRP A 81 20.50 8.46 -7.20
CA TRP A 81 19.68 9.48 -7.86
C TRP A 81 20.03 9.67 -9.35
N LYS A 82 20.49 8.62 -10.04
CA LYS A 82 20.85 8.66 -11.47
C LYS A 82 19.76 9.30 -12.35
N ASN A 83 18.47 9.07 -12.04
CA ASN A 83 17.34 9.56 -12.83
C ASN A 83 17.07 11.07 -12.65
N TRP A 84 17.76 11.69 -11.68
CA TRP A 84 17.79 13.13 -11.48
C TRP A 84 19.10 13.77 -11.92
N TYR A 85 20.14 12.99 -12.23
CA TYR A 85 21.49 13.50 -12.46
C TYR A 85 21.52 14.48 -13.65
N GLY A 86 21.98 15.71 -13.41
CA GLY A 86 22.05 16.78 -14.41
C GLY A 86 20.81 17.70 -14.45
N ASP A 87 19.70 17.31 -13.84
CA ASP A 87 18.48 18.12 -13.75
C ASP A 87 18.40 18.85 -12.41
N ASN A 88 17.79 20.04 -12.38
CA ASN A 88 17.57 20.82 -11.15
C ASN A 88 18.82 21.01 -10.27
N GLY A 89 20.01 21.05 -10.89
CA GLY A 89 21.29 21.16 -10.18
C GLY A 89 21.74 19.89 -9.44
N ILE A 90 21.09 18.75 -9.66
CA ILE A 90 21.44 17.48 -9.04
C ILE A 90 22.73 16.92 -9.68
N GLY A 91 23.65 16.47 -8.84
CA GLY A 91 24.93 15.89 -9.23
C GLY A 91 25.51 15.03 -8.12
N ALA A 92 26.81 14.73 -8.18
CA ALA A 92 27.52 14.04 -7.11
C ALA A 92 28.51 15.02 -6.44
N TYR A 93 28.08 15.67 -5.37
CA TYR A 93 28.90 16.68 -4.68
C TYR A 93 29.57 16.08 -3.45
N ALA A 94 30.90 16.03 -3.45
CA ALA A 94 31.66 15.54 -2.30
C ALA A 94 31.40 16.42 -1.06
N TYR A 95 31.40 15.80 0.13
CA TYR A 95 31.24 16.52 1.40
C TYR A 95 32.47 17.32 1.81
N GLY A 96 33.66 16.93 1.35
CA GLY A 96 34.89 17.67 1.54
C GLY A 96 35.91 17.42 0.44
N THR A 97 37.10 17.99 0.60
CA THR A 97 38.19 17.92 -0.39
C THR A 97 39.25 16.87 -0.06
N SER A 98 39.25 16.34 1.17
CA SER A 98 40.19 15.30 1.63
C SER A 98 39.56 14.41 2.71
N GLY A 99 40.18 13.25 2.96
CA GLY A 99 39.76 12.31 4.00
C GLY A 99 38.42 11.63 3.68
N THR A 100 37.78 11.06 4.71
CA THR A 100 36.46 10.42 4.60
C THR A 100 35.39 11.33 3.97
N PRO A 101 35.28 12.64 4.29
CA PRO A 101 34.28 13.50 3.65
C PRO A 101 34.43 13.61 2.12
N ALA A 102 35.63 13.39 1.57
CA ALA A 102 35.83 13.42 0.11
C ALA A 102 35.36 12.16 -0.61
N THR A 103 35.05 11.08 0.12
CA THR A 103 34.57 9.81 -0.46
C THR A 103 33.06 9.64 -0.41
N TRP A 104 32.36 10.53 0.30
CA TRP A 104 30.91 10.58 0.37
C TRP A 104 30.36 11.73 -0.47
N TYR A 105 29.17 11.55 -1.03
CA TYR A 105 28.53 12.48 -1.94
C TYR A 105 27.08 12.76 -1.53
N ARG A 106 26.66 14.00 -1.75
CA ARG A 106 25.27 14.47 -1.65
C ARG A 106 24.72 14.85 -3.03
N PRO A 107 23.39 14.84 -3.21
CA PRO A 107 22.77 15.10 -4.51
C PRO A 107 22.79 16.57 -4.92
N HIS A 108 22.78 17.52 -3.98
CA HIS A 108 22.62 18.94 -4.29
C HIS A 108 23.50 19.85 -3.43
N GLN A 109 23.75 21.09 -3.89
CA GLN A 109 24.48 22.08 -3.09
C GLN A 109 23.58 22.91 -2.17
N PHE A 110 22.30 23.00 -2.45
CA PHE A 110 21.30 23.79 -1.72
C PHE A 110 20.07 22.93 -1.38
N CYS A 111 20.02 22.37 -0.19
CA CYS A 111 18.95 21.49 0.25
C CYS A 111 18.60 21.82 1.70
N LYS A 112 17.34 21.62 2.11
CA LYS A 112 16.92 21.69 3.51
C LYS A 112 17.80 20.82 4.42
N MET A 113 18.25 19.66 3.94
CA MET A 113 19.16 18.77 4.68
C MET A 113 20.58 19.33 4.84
N ARG A 114 20.90 20.46 4.20
CA ARG A 114 22.20 21.12 4.30
C ARG A 114 22.12 22.48 5.00
N TYR A 115 21.11 23.26 4.63
CA TYR A 115 20.96 24.65 5.05
C TYR A 115 19.49 24.95 5.32
N LEU A 116 19.25 25.72 6.38
CA LEU A 116 17.97 26.39 6.57
C LEU A 116 17.78 27.47 5.48
N GLY A 117 16.54 27.84 5.19
CA GLY A 117 16.16 28.79 4.16
C GLY A 117 16.05 28.21 2.74
N TYR A 118 16.36 26.93 2.56
CA TYR A 118 16.22 26.22 1.27
C TYR A 118 15.15 25.12 1.35
N PRO A 119 14.44 24.83 0.24
CA PRO A 119 13.57 23.66 0.16
C PRO A 119 14.39 22.36 0.11
N PHE A 120 13.72 21.22 0.24
CA PHE A 120 14.32 19.92 -0.10
C PHE A 120 14.72 19.91 -1.59
N CYS A 121 15.85 19.29 -1.91
CA CYS A 121 16.23 19.05 -3.30
C CYS A 121 15.33 17.96 -3.92
N SER A 122 15.36 17.78 -5.24
CA SER A 122 14.52 16.78 -5.93
C SER A 122 14.69 15.36 -5.37
N VAL A 123 15.92 14.98 -5.01
CA VAL A 123 16.22 13.65 -4.45
C VAL A 123 15.66 13.46 -3.04
N CYS A 124 15.74 14.49 -2.19
CA CYS A 124 15.12 14.44 -0.87
C CYS A 124 13.60 14.47 -0.95
N THR A 125 13.04 15.22 -1.90
CA THR A 125 11.59 15.26 -2.16
C THR A 125 11.09 13.89 -2.60
N GLU A 126 11.78 13.24 -3.53
CA GLU A 126 11.50 11.85 -3.94
C GLU A 126 11.53 10.91 -2.74
N GLY A 127 12.56 10.97 -1.89
CA GLY A 127 12.63 10.11 -0.69
C GLY A 127 11.47 10.30 0.29
N ILE A 128 10.96 11.52 0.41
CA ILE A 128 9.76 11.80 1.22
C ILE A 128 8.51 11.20 0.56
N ILE A 129 8.37 11.29 -0.76
CA ILE A 129 7.22 10.73 -1.49
C ILE A 129 7.25 9.19 -1.44
N GLU A 130 8.40 8.56 -1.65
CA GLU A 130 8.60 7.10 -1.46
C GLU A 130 8.17 6.67 -0.05
N LYS A 131 8.54 7.47 0.96
CA LYS A 131 8.16 7.17 2.33
C LYS A 131 6.64 7.23 2.52
N ILE A 132 5.97 8.23 1.95
CA ILE A 132 4.50 8.33 1.97
C ILE A 132 3.88 7.10 1.31
N HIS A 133 4.30 6.73 0.10
CA HIS A 133 3.80 5.54 -0.60
C HIS A 133 4.00 4.24 0.21
N SER A 134 5.09 4.15 0.99
CA SER A 134 5.35 2.99 1.86
C SER A 134 4.43 2.90 3.08
N LEU A 135 3.79 4.01 3.48
CA LEU A 135 2.98 4.10 4.69
C LEU A 135 1.48 4.10 4.40
N VAL A 136 1.05 4.69 3.28
CA VAL A 136 -0.36 4.92 3.00
C VAL A 136 -0.72 4.60 1.55
N SER A 137 -1.92 4.07 1.37
CA SER A 137 -2.55 3.92 0.07
C SER A 137 -3.23 5.24 -0.32
N PRO A 138 -3.15 5.68 -1.59
CA PRO A 138 -3.92 6.83 -2.07
C PRO A 138 -5.42 6.51 -2.15
N ILE A 139 -5.83 5.25 -2.03
CA ILE A 139 -7.25 4.86 -1.89
C ILE A 139 -7.61 4.98 -0.41
N ASP A 140 -8.47 5.95 -0.07
CA ASP A 140 -9.01 6.12 1.28
C ASP A 140 -10.16 5.15 1.52
N SER A 141 -11.12 5.12 0.59
CA SER A 141 -12.23 4.19 0.62
C SER A 141 -12.76 3.89 -0.78
N TYR A 142 -13.64 2.91 -0.88
CA TYR A 142 -14.30 2.55 -2.13
C TYR A 142 -15.67 1.92 -1.86
N SER A 143 -16.55 2.02 -2.84
CA SER A 143 -17.89 1.44 -2.81
C SER A 143 -18.17 0.70 -4.11
N PRO A 144 -18.78 -0.50 -4.08
CA PRO A 144 -19.14 -1.28 -2.90
C PRO A 144 -17.91 -1.76 -2.11
N VAL A 145 -18.04 -1.87 -0.78
CA VAL A 145 -16.94 -2.39 0.07
C VAL A 145 -16.75 -3.91 -0.11
N SER A 146 -17.81 -4.61 -0.50
CA SER A 146 -17.73 -6.04 -0.83
C SER A 146 -16.97 -6.24 -2.13
N SER A 147 -16.01 -7.17 -2.15
CA SER A 147 -15.29 -7.58 -3.36
C SER A 147 -16.14 -8.43 -4.31
N THR A 148 -17.30 -8.91 -3.87
CA THR A 148 -18.26 -9.66 -4.68
C THR A 148 -19.60 -8.92 -4.71
N VAL A 149 -20.20 -8.81 -5.89
CA VAL A 149 -21.48 -8.15 -6.13
C VAL A 149 -22.35 -9.12 -6.92
N ASP A 150 -23.34 -9.72 -6.25
CA ASP A 150 -24.21 -10.73 -6.85
C ASP A 150 -25.50 -10.08 -7.34
N ASN A 151 -25.86 -10.32 -8.60
CA ASN A 151 -27.09 -9.84 -9.26
C ASN A 151 -27.41 -8.37 -8.94
N PRO A 152 -26.51 -7.42 -9.29
CA PRO A 152 -26.70 -6.02 -8.95
C PRO A 152 -27.94 -5.42 -9.62
N THR A 153 -28.53 -4.42 -8.97
CA THR A 153 -29.50 -3.54 -9.63
C THR A 153 -28.79 -2.54 -10.52
N PHE A 154 -29.30 -2.33 -11.73
CA PHE A 154 -28.68 -1.45 -12.72
C PHE A 154 -29.31 -0.04 -12.76
N PRO A 155 -28.50 1.03 -12.91
CA PRO A 155 -27.05 1.01 -13.03
C PRO A 155 -26.35 0.66 -11.70
N ALA A 156 -25.33 -0.20 -11.77
CA ALA A 156 -24.50 -0.56 -10.63
C ALA A 156 -23.35 0.45 -10.52
N THR A 157 -23.35 1.26 -9.46
CA THR A 157 -22.34 2.31 -9.26
C THR A 157 -21.16 1.77 -8.45
N PHE A 158 -19.96 2.00 -8.98
CA PHE A 158 -18.69 1.77 -8.30
C PHE A 158 -17.95 3.09 -8.15
N GLN A 159 -17.40 3.35 -6.97
CA GLN A 159 -16.79 4.63 -6.63
C GLN A 159 -15.51 4.42 -5.83
N LEU A 160 -14.52 5.26 -6.11
CA LEU A 160 -13.31 5.44 -5.34
C LEU A 160 -13.40 6.77 -4.59
N ASP A 161 -12.91 6.76 -3.36
CA ASP A 161 -12.56 7.95 -2.62
C ASP A 161 -11.03 7.95 -2.46
N LEU A 162 -10.38 8.95 -3.07
CA LEU A 162 -8.93 9.02 -3.16
C LEU A 162 -8.40 10.18 -2.32
N ILE A 163 -7.26 9.95 -1.68
CA ILE A 163 -6.46 11.01 -1.05
C ILE A 163 -5.72 11.76 -2.16
N GLU A 164 -6.37 12.75 -2.74
CA GLU A 164 -5.82 13.51 -3.86
C GLU A 164 -4.61 14.37 -3.46
N THR A 165 -3.63 14.46 -4.37
CA THR A 165 -2.51 15.39 -4.26
C THR A 165 -2.92 16.81 -4.68
N ILE A 166 -2.08 17.82 -4.41
CA ILE A 166 -2.33 19.22 -4.77
C ILE A 166 -1.19 19.77 -5.64
N PRO A 167 -1.39 20.01 -6.95
CA PRO A 167 -2.55 19.60 -7.75
C PRO A 167 -2.64 18.07 -7.87
N ASN A 168 -3.81 17.54 -8.20
CA ASN A 168 -4.00 16.09 -8.30
C ASN A 168 -3.17 15.50 -9.44
N THR A 169 -2.32 14.53 -9.10
CA THR A 169 -1.45 13.76 -10.00
C THR A 169 -1.87 12.30 -10.12
N LEU A 170 -2.82 11.84 -9.30
CA LEU A 170 -3.29 10.46 -9.36
C LEU A 170 -4.04 10.21 -10.68
N GLN A 171 -3.73 9.07 -11.28
CA GLN A 171 -4.37 8.60 -12.50
C GLN A 171 -5.14 7.33 -12.20
N THR A 172 -6.38 7.25 -12.67
CA THR A 172 -7.23 6.07 -12.48
C THR A 172 -7.53 5.40 -13.80
N THR A 173 -7.47 4.08 -13.83
CA THR A 173 -7.85 3.26 -14.98
C THR A 173 -8.80 2.17 -14.52
N TRP A 174 -10.04 2.22 -15.02
CA TRP A 174 -11.05 1.21 -14.81
C TRP A 174 -11.03 0.22 -15.97
N THR A 175 -11.07 -1.07 -15.64
CA THR A 175 -11.16 -2.15 -16.61
C THR A 175 -12.30 -3.10 -16.25
N LEU A 176 -13.11 -3.48 -17.23
CA LEU A 176 -14.14 -4.50 -17.10
C LEU A 176 -13.74 -5.70 -17.96
N ASN A 177 -13.61 -6.88 -17.36
CA ASN A 177 -13.16 -8.10 -18.02
C ASN A 177 -11.84 -7.91 -18.79
N ALA A 178 -10.88 -7.22 -18.15
CA ALA A 178 -9.59 -6.81 -18.71
C ALA A 178 -9.63 -5.83 -19.91
N SER A 179 -10.81 -5.35 -20.30
CA SER A 179 -10.97 -4.28 -21.30
C SER A 179 -11.07 -2.92 -20.62
N ASN A 180 -10.49 -1.87 -21.21
CA ASN A 180 -10.61 -0.51 -20.65
C ASN A 180 -12.07 -0.06 -20.65
N PHE A 181 -12.54 0.42 -19.50
CA PHE A 181 -13.91 0.88 -19.28
C PHE A 181 -13.99 2.40 -19.13
N ALA A 182 -13.13 2.97 -18.29
CA ALA A 182 -13.04 4.40 -18.06
C ALA A 182 -11.65 4.79 -17.54
N SER A 183 -11.31 6.07 -17.60
CA SER A 183 -10.04 6.59 -17.06
C SER A 183 -10.24 7.97 -16.43
N ASN A 184 -9.47 8.25 -15.38
CA ASN A 184 -9.44 9.53 -14.66
C ASN A 184 -10.82 9.99 -14.18
N VAL A 185 -11.63 9.03 -13.70
CA VAL A 185 -12.92 9.27 -13.05
C VAL A 185 -12.96 8.57 -11.70
N ALA A 186 -13.59 9.23 -10.72
CA ALA A 186 -13.76 8.69 -9.37
C ALA A 186 -14.86 7.62 -9.30
N SER A 187 -15.80 7.61 -10.25
CA SER A 187 -16.91 6.66 -10.25
C SER A 187 -17.25 6.17 -11.65
N VAL A 188 -17.69 4.91 -11.74
CA VAL A 188 -18.22 4.29 -12.95
C VAL A 188 -19.60 3.71 -12.69
N ASN A 189 -20.45 3.71 -13.70
CA ASN A 189 -21.78 3.09 -13.66
C ASN A 189 -21.80 1.96 -14.68
N ILE A 190 -21.92 0.73 -14.19
CA ILE A 190 -22.01 -0.47 -15.03
C ILE A 190 -23.49 -0.70 -15.37
N GLN A 191 -23.80 -0.90 -16.64
CA GLN A 191 -25.11 -1.32 -17.12
C GLN A 191 -25.18 -2.85 -17.28
N ASP A 192 -26.39 -3.38 -17.34
CA ASP A 192 -26.64 -4.78 -17.64
C ASP A 192 -26.08 -5.19 -19.01
N THR A 193 -26.11 -4.27 -19.98
CA THR A 193 -25.54 -4.45 -21.32
C THR A 193 -24.02 -4.49 -21.38
N ASP A 194 -23.33 -4.04 -20.32
CA ASP A 194 -21.86 -4.05 -20.25
C ASP A 194 -21.31 -5.40 -19.78
N LEU A 195 -22.16 -6.24 -19.19
CA LEU A 195 -21.80 -7.50 -18.55
C LEU A 195 -22.05 -8.71 -19.45
N THR A 196 -21.20 -9.73 -19.28
CA THR A 196 -21.43 -11.07 -19.84
C THR A 196 -22.13 -11.95 -18.82
N ASP A 197 -22.96 -12.89 -19.28
CA ASP A 197 -23.59 -13.89 -18.41
C ASP A 197 -22.54 -14.68 -17.61
N GLY A 198 -22.77 -14.81 -16.31
CA GLY A 198 -21.85 -15.34 -15.30
C GLY A 198 -20.95 -14.27 -14.66
N SER A 199 -19.71 -14.67 -14.37
CA SER A 199 -18.76 -13.86 -13.61
C SER A 199 -18.07 -12.80 -14.47
N ASN A 200 -18.10 -11.56 -14.00
CA ASN A 200 -17.38 -10.42 -14.56
C ASN A 200 -16.38 -9.87 -13.54
N THR A 201 -15.33 -9.21 -14.01
CA THR A 201 -14.31 -8.59 -13.15
C THR A 201 -14.17 -7.12 -13.48
N LEU A 202 -14.51 -6.25 -12.54
CA LEU A 202 -14.22 -4.82 -12.61
C LEU A 202 -12.98 -4.53 -11.76
N SER A 203 -11.97 -3.90 -12.34
CA SER A 203 -10.77 -3.47 -11.63
C SER A 203 -10.52 -1.99 -11.82
N ALA A 204 -10.28 -1.27 -10.73
CA ALA A 204 -9.74 0.08 -10.73
C ALA A 204 -8.25 0.03 -10.36
N VAL A 205 -7.41 0.57 -11.23
CA VAL A 205 -5.96 0.71 -11.02
C VAL A 205 -5.65 2.18 -10.86
N ILE A 206 -4.93 2.52 -9.79
CA ILE A 206 -4.53 3.88 -9.44
C ILE A 206 -3.00 3.95 -9.47
N THR A 207 -2.46 4.91 -10.21
CA THR A 207 -1.02 5.23 -10.23
C THR A 207 -0.80 6.71 -9.90
N ASP A 208 0.38 7.07 -9.41
CA ASP A 208 0.75 8.48 -9.21
C ASP A 208 1.51 9.00 -10.43
N GLY A 209 0.92 9.91 -11.20
CA GLY A 209 1.56 10.52 -12.37
C GLY A 209 2.51 11.67 -12.04
N THR A 210 2.92 11.86 -10.78
CA THR A 210 3.76 12.97 -10.37
C THR A 210 5.12 12.98 -11.05
N SER A 211 5.56 14.15 -11.52
CA SER A 211 6.91 14.34 -12.05
C SER A 211 7.98 14.45 -10.95
N LEU A 212 7.57 14.45 -9.68
CA LEU A 212 8.45 14.54 -8.51
C LEU A 212 9.04 13.18 -8.09
N LEU A 213 8.68 12.12 -8.80
CA LEU A 213 9.17 10.77 -8.59
C LEU A 213 9.74 10.22 -9.90
N ARG A 214 10.99 9.79 -9.89
CA ARG A 214 11.70 9.25 -11.06
C ARG A 214 12.40 7.94 -10.71
N VAL A 215 11.70 7.06 -10.03
CA VAL A 215 12.15 5.71 -9.72
C VAL A 215 11.96 4.77 -10.92
N ASP A 216 12.87 3.81 -11.08
CA ASP A 216 12.76 2.81 -12.14
C ASP A 216 11.51 1.96 -11.93
N ASN A 217 10.71 1.78 -12.98
CA ASN A 217 9.45 1.03 -12.96
C ASN A 217 8.38 1.59 -12.02
N HIS A 218 8.36 2.91 -11.81
CA HIS A 218 7.33 3.64 -11.04
C HIS A 218 5.90 3.13 -11.28
N GLU A 219 5.53 3.01 -12.55
CA GLU A 219 4.22 2.52 -13.05
C GLU A 219 3.88 1.08 -12.67
N THR A 220 4.78 0.37 -11.97
CA THR A 220 4.57 -1.01 -11.51
C THR A 220 4.74 -1.18 -10.00
N ILE A 221 5.41 -0.23 -9.33
CA ILE A 221 5.68 -0.30 -7.89
C ILE A 221 4.72 0.56 -7.06
N HIS A 222 4.31 1.73 -7.59
CA HIS A 222 3.33 2.61 -6.95
C HIS A 222 1.97 2.47 -7.63
N VAL A 223 1.51 1.22 -7.68
CA VAL A 223 0.24 0.83 -8.28
C VAL A 223 -0.67 0.28 -7.20
N TYR A 224 -1.88 0.83 -7.13
CA TYR A 224 -2.89 0.43 -6.16
C TYR A 224 -4.12 -0.05 -6.90
N THR A 225 -4.69 -1.19 -6.47
CA THR A 225 -5.78 -1.83 -7.21
C THR A 225 -6.93 -2.19 -6.29
N VAL A 226 -8.14 -1.87 -6.74
CA VAL A 226 -9.40 -2.43 -6.21
C VAL A 226 -10.02 -3.31 -7.28
N THR A 227 -10.48 -4.50 -6.89
CA THR A 227 -11.13 -5.44 -7.80
C THR A 227 -12.44 -5.93 -7.22
N TRP A 228 -13.48 -5.86 -8.04
CA TRP A 228 -14.81 -6.41 -7.79
C TRP A 228 -15.08 -7.55 -8.76
N MET A 229 -15.64 -8.63 -8.22
CA MET A 229 -16.25 -9.71 -8.98
C MET A 229 -17.75 -9.48 -9.03
N ILE A 230 -18.32 -9.41 -10.22
CA ILE A 230 -19.75 -9.17 -10.43
C ILE A 230 -20.34 -10.44 -11.01
N ASP A 231 -21.18 -11.14 -10.25
CA ASP A 231 -21.93 -12.28 -10.76
C ASP A 231 -23.25 -11.78 -11.35
N TYR A 232 -23.46 -12.04 -12.64
CA TYR A 232 -24.58 -11.53 -13.41
C TYR A 232 -25.19 -12.64 -14.25
N SER A 233 -26.42 -13.05 -13.93
CA SER A 233 -27.11 -14.12 -14.67
C SER A 233 -28.35 -13.62 -15.41
N LEU A 234 -28.44 -13.90 -16.72
CA LEU A 234 -29.59 -13.59 -17.57
C LEU A 234 -30.61 -14.74 -17.53
N GLY A 235 -31.31 -14.90 -16.40
CA GLY A 235 -32.32 -15.94 -16.22
C GLY A 235 -33.50 -15.47 -15.37
N ILE A 236 -34.66 -16.09 -15.56
CA ILE A 236 -35.65 -16.16 -14.47
C ILE A 236 -34.99 -17.03 -13.42
N ASP A 237 -34.43 -16.40 -12.39
CA ASP A 237 -34.25 -17.09 -11.13
C ASP A 237 -35.64 -17.59 -10.71
N GLU A 238 -35.84 -18.91 -10.64
CA GLU A 238 -36.90 -19.43 -9.79
C GLU A 238 -36.70 -18.75 -8.45
N ILE A 239 -37.70 -17.96 -8.02
CA ILE A 239 -37.67 -17.21 -6.76
C ILE A 239 -37.32 -18.20 -5.64
N SER A 240 -36.04 -18.23 -5.30
CA SER A 240 -35.52 -18.73 -4.05
C SER A 240 -34.78 -17.54 -3.45
N SER A 241 -35.56 -16.71 -2.78
CA SER A 241 -35.04 -15.63 -1.95
C SER A 241 -34.08 -16.22 -0.92
N SER A 242 -32.79 -15.96 -1.10
CA SER A 242 -31.82 -15.99 -0.01
C SER A 242 -30.66 -15.06 -0.35
N SER A 243 -30.81 -13.79 0.04
CA SER A 243 -29.67 -12.89 0.23
C SER A 243 -28.77 -13.50 1.31
N ASN A 244 -27.77 -14.27 0.88
CA ASN A 244 -26.87 -14.99 1.77
C ASN A 244 -25.71 -14.07 2.16
N GLN A 245 -25.87 -13.28 3.23
CA GLN A 245 -24.73 -12.70 3.92
C GLN A 245 -23.94 -13.82 4.60
N ILE A 246 -22.93 -14.36 3.92
CA ILE A 246 -22.01 -15.38 4.45
C ILE A 246 -20.66 -14.71 4.70
N ASN A 247 -20.30 -14.55 5.98
CA ASN A 247 -18.99 -14.11 6.39
C ASN A 247 -18.09 -15.33 6.63
N ILE A 248 -16.89 -15.34 6.05
CA ILE A 248 -15.94 -16.46 6.13
C ILE A 248 -14.59 -15.92 6.57
N ASN A 249 -14.21 -16.26 7.79
CA ASN A 249 -12.91 -15.94 8.36
C ASN A 249 -12.04 -17.20 8.40
N PHE A 250 -10.78 -17.06 8.00
CA PHE A 250 -9.81 -18.15 8.09
C PHE A 250 -8.43 -17.61 8.51
N TYR A 251 -7.77 -18.30 9.44
CA TYR A 251 -6.45 -17.93 9.96
C TYR A 251 -5.78 -19.10 10.68
N PRO A 252 -4.45 -19.10 10.84
CA PRO A 252 -3.51 -18.20 10.19
C PRO A 252 -3.38 -18.52 8.69
N ASN A 253 -2.96 -17.53 7.91
CA ASN A 253 -2.53 -17.72 6.52
C ASN A 253 -1.35 -16.76 6.27
N PRO A 254 -0.10 -17.25 6.09
CA PRO A 254 0.31 -18.65 5.91
C PRO A 254 0.03 -19.58 7.11
N VAL A 255 -0.22 -20.87 6.82
CA VAL A 255 -0.56 -21.92 7.80
C VAL A 255 0.55 -22.97 7.86
N GLU A 256 0.91 -23.37 9.09
CA GLU A 256 1.74 -24.55 9.36
C GLU A 256 0.84 -25.79 9.33
N ASP A 257 0.39 -26.33 10.46
CA ASP A 257 -0.33 -27.62 10.46
C ASP A 257 -1.84 -27.50 10.67
N ILE A 258 -2.29 -26.42 11.30
CA ILE A 258 -3.67 -26.22 11.73
C ILE A 258 -4.13 -24.82 11.31
N MET A 259 -5.26 -24.76 10.63
CA MET A 259 -5.99 -23.52 10.36
C MET A 259 -7.34 -23.54 11.07
N THR A 260 -7.79 -22.37 11.52
CA THR A 260 -9.13 -22.12 12.01
C THR A 260 -9.98 -21.57 10.88
N ILE A 261 -11.17 -22.13 10.70
CA ILE A 261 -12.21 -21.57 9.83
C ILE A 261 -13.42 -21.23 10.71
N LYS A 262 -13.95 -20.01 10.53
CA LYS A 262 -15.23 -19.59 11.11
C LYS A 262 -16.13 -19.08 9.99
N THR A 263 -17.34 -19.62 9.92
CA THR A 263 -18.39 -19.17 9.00
C THR A 263 -19.55 -18.60 9.78
N GLU A 264 -20.06 -17.45 9.37
CA GLU A 264 -21.26 -16.84 9.94
C GLU A 264 -22.23 -16.56 8.79
N ASN A 265 -23.40 -17.18 8.81
CA ASN A 265 -24.44 -16.94 7.84
C ASN A 265 -25.82 -16.89 8.48
N ALA A 266 -26.62 -15.90 8.04
CA ALA A 266 -27.91 -15.58 8.64
C ALA A 266 -28.97 -16.68 8.47
N LEU A 267 -28.80 -17.58 7.48
CA LEU A 267 -29.74 -18.66 7.18
C LEU A 267 -29.35 -20.01 7.80
N ASN A 268 -28.29 -20.04 8.61
CA ASN A 268 -27.80 -21.24 9.28
C ASN A 268 -27.56 -22.45 8.35
N LEU A 269 -27.02 -22.16 7.16
CA LEU A 269 -26.72 -23.10 6.11
C LEU A 269 -25.52 -23.96 6.46
N ASN A 270 -25.57 -25.22 6.04
CA ASN A 270 -24.45 -26.15 6.14
C ASN A 270 -23.52 -25.93 4.95
N LEU A 271 -22.30 -25.46 5.24
CA LEU A 271 -21.30 -25.18 4.22
C LEU A 271 -20.26 -26.30 4.16
N THR A 272 -19.63 -26.46 3.00
CA THR A 272 -18.52 -27.40 2.78
C THR A 272 -17.32 -26.65 2.23
N ALA A 273 -16.16 -26.75 2.85
CA ALA A 273 -14.91 -26.26 2.29
C ALA A 273 -14.14 -27.39 1.60
N ARG A 274 -13.53 -27.12 0.46
CA ARG A 274 -12.68 -28.04 -0.30
C ARG A 274 -11.33 -27.40 -0.51
N LEU A 275 -10.26 -28.07 -0.09
CA LEU A 275 -8.88 -27.68 -0.37
C LEU A 275 -8.44 -28.32 -1.68
N LEU A 276 -7.97 -27.52 -2.63
CA LEU A 276 -7.49 -27.93 -3.94
C LEU A 276 -6.08 -27.42 -4.16
N SER A 277 -5.26 -28.15 -4.91
CA SER A 277 -4.01 -27.61 -5.48
C SER A 277 -4.31 -26.67 -6.64
N LEU A 278 -3.31 -25.89 -7.08
CA LEU A 278 -3.47 -24.90 -8.16
C LEU A 278 -3.86 -25.49 -9.52
N ASP A 279 -3.56 -26.77 -9.75
CA ASP A 279 -3.98 -27.52 -10.94
C ASP A 279 -5.42 -28.06 -10.83
N GLY A 280 -6.14 -27.73 -9.74
CA GLY A 280 -7.54 -28.09 -9.53
C GLY A 280 -7.76 -29.47 -8.92
N LYS A 281 -6.70 -30.19 -8.52
CA LYS A 281 -6.85 -31.49 -7.86
C LYS A 281 -7.36 -31.30 -6.43
N LEU A 282 -8.46 -31.99 -6.10
CA LEU A 282 -9.02 -32.02 -4.75
C LEU A 282 -8.05 -32.72 -3.78
N ILE A 283 -7.68 -32.02 -2.71
CA ILE A 283 -6.82 -32.51 -1.64
C ILE A 283 -7.65 -33.00 -0.46
N LYS A 284 -8.60 -32.18 0.02
CA LYS A 284 -9.40 -32.49 1.22
C LYS A 284 -10.74 -31.75 1.22
N THR A 285 -11.72 -32.29 1.94
CA THR A 285 -13.06 -31.70 2.12
C THR A 285 -13.37 -31.58 3.61
N PHE A 286 -14.00 -30.48 4.02
CA PHE A 286 -14.35 -30.14 5.38
C PHE A 286 -15.82 -29.72 5.46
N ASN A 287 -16.57 -30.30 6.39
CA ASN A 287 -17.93 -29.85 6.67
C ASN A 287 -17.87 -28.74 7.73
N LEU A 288 -18.50 -27.61 7.43
CA LEU A 288 -18.46 -26.43 8.28
C LEU A 288 -19.75 -26.27 9.06
N VAL A 289 -19.61 -25.87 10.33
CA VAL A 289 -20.71 -25.58 11.24
C VAL A 289 -20.80 -24.08 11.41
N ASN A 290 -21.99 -23.53 11.18
CA ASN A 290 -22.24 -22.10 11.28
C ASN A 290 -21.99 -21.56 12.70
N GLU A 291 -21.44 -20.36 12.79
CA GLU A 291 -21.07 -19.61 14.00
C GLU A 291 -20.05 -20.31 14.94
N VAL A 292 -19.50 -21.44 14.53
CA VAL A 292 -18.50 -22.20 15.30
C VAL A 292 -17.13 -22.08 14.63
N SER A 293 -16.12 -21.68 15.40
CA SER A 293 -14.72 -21.75 14.95
C SER A 293 -14.26 -23.21 14.96
N GLN A 294 -13.88 -23.75 13.80
CA GLN A 294 -13.40 -25.12 13.65
C GLN A 294 -11.91 -25.15 13.33
N GLU A 295 -11.17 -25.95 14.08
CA GLU A 295 -9.76 -26.23 13.79
C GLU A 295 -9.63 -27.38 12.80
N ILE A 296 -8.85 -27.16 11.75
CA ILE A 296 -8.69 -28.06 10.62
C ILE A 296 -7.22 -28.36 10.45
N SER A 297 -6.87 -29.64 10.59
CA SER A 297 -5.51 -30.10 10.34
C SER A 297 -5.25 -30.35 8.84
N ILE A 298 -4.16 -29.75 8.37
CA ILE A 298 -3.57 -29.93 7.04
C ILE A 298 -2.09 -30.33 7.13
N ALA A 299 -1.66 -30.92 8.25
CA ALA A 299 -0.27 -31.34 8.47
C ALA A 299 0.26 -32.31 7.38
N GLU A 300 -0.63 -33.10 6.77
CA GLU A 300 -0.29 -34.04 5.70
C GLU A 300 -0.16 -33.39 4.31
N VAL A 301 -0.49 -32.10 4.20
CA VAL A 301 -0.42 -31.35 2.95
C VAL A 301 0.99 -30.78 2.78
N SER A 302 1.60 -31.02 1.62
CA SER A 302 2.96 -30.53 1.34
C SER A 302 3.00 -28.99 1.29
N GLN A 303 4.15 -28.41 1.63
CA GLN A 303 4.41 -26.98 1.48
C GLN A 303 4.06 -26.51 0.06
N GLY A 304 3.35 -25.39 -0.05
CA GLY A 304 2.91 -24.87 -1.34
C GLY A 304 1.66 -24.02 -1.28
N LEU A 305 1.11 -23.76 -2.47
CA LEU A 305 -0.05 -22.90 -2.64
C LEU A 305 -1.30 -23.70 -3.02
N TYR A 306 -2.41 -23.38 -2.34
CA TYR A 306 -3.67 -24.08 -2.47
C TYR A 306 -4.84 -23.10 -2.57
N LEU A 307 -5.98 -23.60 -3.06
CA LEU A 307 -7.26 -22.92 -3.07
C LEU A 307 -8.21 -23.62 -2.10
N LEU A 308 -8.90 -22.83 -1.28
CA LEU A 308 -9.92 -23.29 -0.35
C LEU A 308 -11.26 -22.76 -0.84
N ASN A 309 -12.04 -23.63 -1.48
CA ASN A 309 -13.33 -23.30 -2.09
C ASN A 309 -14.46 -23.70 -1.14
N PHE A 310 -15.39 -22.78 -0.89
CA PHE A 310 -16.54 -22.98 -0.03
C PHE A 310 -17.78 -23.23 -0.88
N TYR A 311 -18.62 -24.17 -0.46
CA TYR A 311 -19.81 -24.63 -1.18
C TYR A 311 -21.03 -24.66 -0.28
N GLU A 312 -22.17 -24.28 -0.86
CA GLU A 312 -23.50 -24.61 -0.37
C GLU A 312 -24.09 -25.68 -1.30
N GLY A 313 -24.22 -26.91 -0.82
CA GLY A 313 -24.59 -28.04 -1.68
C GLY A 313 -23.58 -28.25 -2.82
N THR A 314 -23.99 -27.95 -4.06
CA THR A 314 -23.15 -28.03 -5.27
C THR A 314 -22.61 -26.69 -5.73
N THR A 315 -23.13 -25.58 -5.21
CA THR A 315 -22.80 -24.22 -5.66
C THR A 315 -21.58 -23.71 -4.91
N GLN A 316 -20.57 -23.22 -5.62
CA GLN A 316 -19.41 -22.58 -5.00
C GLN A 316 -19.77 -21.15 -4.60
N ILE A 317 -19.59 -20.81 -3.32
CA ILE A 317 -19.96 -19.49 -2.77
C ILE A 317 -18.75 -18.59 -2.48
N ALA A 318 -17.55 -19.17 -2.33
CA ALA A 318 -16.33 -18.41 -2.11
C ALA A 318 -15.09 -19.22 -2.46
N SER A 319 -13.97 -18.55 -2.74
CA SER A 319 -12.65 -19.16 -2.85
C SER A 319 -11.62 -18.31 -2.12
N LYS A 320 -10.74 -18.93 -1.33
CA LYS A 320 -9.66 -18.27 -0.60
C LYS A 320 -8.33 -18.96 -0.91
N LYS A 321 -7.27 -18.18 -1.03
CA LYS A 321 -5.91 -18.68 -1.24
C LYS A 321 -5.31 -19.12 0.11
N VAL A 322 -4.75 -20.33 0.17
CA VAL A 322 -4.06 -20.87 1.35
C VAL A 322 -2.59 -21.08 1.02
N VAL A 323 -1.71 -20.51 1.83
CA VAL A 323 -0.26 -20.70 1.77
C VAL A 323 0.12 -21.69 2.87
N LYS A 324 0.51 -22.92 2.50
CA LYS A 324 1.06 -23.91 3.43
C LYS A 324 2.58 -23.73 3.50
N ASN A 325 3.09 -23.46 4.69
CA ASN A 325 4.53 -23.43 4.97
C ASN A 325 5.11 -24.83 5.21
#